data_AF-I9TDH8-F1
#
_entry.id   AF-I9TDH8-F1
#
_cell.length_a   1.000
_cell.length_b   1.000
_cell.length_c   1.000
_cell.angle_alpha   90.00
_cell.angle_beta   90.00
_cell.angle_gamma   90.00
#
_symmetry.space_group_name_H-M   'P 1'
#
loop_
_entity.id
_entity.type
_entity.pdbx_description
1 polymer ?
#
loop_
_entity_poly.entity_id
_entity_poly.type
_entity_poly.pdbx_seq_one_letter_code
_entity_poly.pdbx_strand_id
1 'polypeptide(L)'
;MKLLLFFLLLFAPSQMSAQFFLRCASNSPREGDCIIKQQVKCKSPGPKGENVIWDFSEQDLVNENYKLKYITPKTLSDSIVGIEHRTMYYYQSITDSLLLLGYENPTTWIRYREPETLLIFPFSYGHSFTDYFDGMGNYCNRLGIHIQGKSIVTADATGGMILPDGDTLRNVLRIYTIKKVVEKTKFVSEKSKNDTIPFVLCHDSIDFHLANDSDCLEISTWRWYADGYRYPVFETIKSMAYRSGKCYEHFTTSFYYPPYGQSYDLNDDLENQLRRERVDEEGINRLWGTVERGKGRRYEDEHVIYSFYMDETGNLQLNYFLEEDAKVEVMLYDFQGRQLLRSNIGLLQKGSYQDRLSFNIYPSGEYLLQILVNGKMYGEKILKP
;
A
#
# COMPACT_ATOMS: atom_id res chain seq x y z
N MET A 1 -54.09 29.13 -13.74
CA MET A 1 -53.75 28.02 -12.82
C MET A 1 -52.39 27.50 -13.24
N LYS A 2 -51.34 27.74 -12.45
CA LYS A 2 -49.95 27.35 -12.79
C LYS A 2 -49.71 25.91 -12.34
N LEU A 3 -49.25 25.10 -13.30
CA LEU A 3 -48.90 23.69 -13.14
C LEU A 3 -47.60 23.59 -12.32
N LEU A 4 -47.63 22.95 -11.15
CA LEU A 4 -46.44 22.66 -10.36
C LEU A 4 -45.89 21.29 -10.80
N LEU A 5 -44.74 21.29 -11.48
CA LEU A 5 -43.98 20.06 -11.74
C LEU A 5 -43.18 19.70 -10.49
N PHE A 6 -43.49 18.56 -9.87
CA PHE A 6 -42.68 17.94 -8.84
C PHE A 6 -41.53 17.16 -9.50
N PHE A 7 -40.30 17.64 -9.36
CA PHE A 7 -39.11 16.87 -9.69
C PHE A 7 -38.78 15.92 -8.53
N LEU A 8 -38.97 14.62 -8.75
CA LEU A 8 -38.47 13.57 -7.85
C LEU A 8 -36.95 13.42 -8.09
N LEU A 9 -36.16 13.98 -7.18
CA LEU A 9 -34.73 13.70 -7.06
C LEU A 9 -34.56 12.27 -6.51
N LEU A 10 -34.26 11.34 -7.42
CA LEU A 10 -33.75 10.00 -7.08
C LEU A 10 -32.36 10.17 -6.44
N PHE A 11 -32.31 10.17 -5.11
CA PHE A 11 -31.07 9.96 -4.37
C PHE A 11 -30.64 8.51 -4.56
N ALA A 12 -29.76 8.27 -5.53
CA ALA A 12 -28.97 7.04 -5.54
C ALA A 12 -27.97 7.14 -4.37
N PRO A 13 -27.95 6.20 -3.41
CA PRO A 13 -26.87 6.14 -2.44
C PRO A 13 -25.61 5.75 -3.19
N SER A 14 -24.78 6.74 -3.52
CA SER A 14 -23.39 6.49 -3.87
C SER A 14 -22.73 5.84 -2.66
N GLN A 15 -22.45 4.55 -2.74
CA GLN A 15 -21.47 3.93 -1.86
C GLN A 15 -20.12 4.58 -2.17
N MET A 16 -19.83 5.70 -1.50
CA MET A 16 -18.51 6.29 -1.49
C MET A 16 -17.62 5.37 -0.63
N SER A 17 -17.05 4.33 -1.23
CA SER A 17 -15.83 3.76 -0.67
C SER A 17 -14.78 4.85 -0.80
N ALA A 18 -14.36 5.46 0.32
CA ALA A 18 -13.27 6.42 0.32
C ALA A 18 -12.03 5.71 -0.24
N GLN A 19 -11.60 6.08 -1.45
CA GLN A 19 -10.38 5.52 -2.02
C GLN A 19 -9.20 5.96 -1.15
N PHE A 20 -8.35 5.01 -0.75
CA PHE A 20 -7.15 5.31 0.03
C PHE A 20 -6.21 6.23 -0.77
N PHE A 21 -5.67 7.25 -0.09
CA PHE A 21 -4.73 8.21 -0.65
C PHE A 21 -3.68 8.58 0.39
N LEU A 22 -2.46 8.83 -0.07
CA LEU A 22 -1.37 9.22 0.80
C LEU A 22 -1.60 10.63 1.34
N ARG A 23 -1.27 10.84 2.61
CA ARG A 23 -1.39 12.14 3.30
C ARG A 23 -0.09 12.47 4.00
N CYS A 24 0.27 13.75 4.03
CA CYS A 24 1.49 14.21 4.70
C CYS A 24 1.51 13.76 6.19
N ALA A 25 0.42 14.02 6.92
CA ALA A 25 0.32 13.67 8.34
C ALA A 25 0.57 12.17 8.62
N SER A 26 0.20 11.31 7.68
CA SER A 26 0.18 9.85 7.87
C SER A 26 1.33 9.13 7.20
N ASN A 27 1.91 9.69 6.14
CA ASN A 27 2.89 9.02 5.29
C ASN A 27 4.23 9.78 5.19
N SER A 28 4.35 10.99 5.74
CA SER A 28 5.64 11.64 5.85
C SER A 28 6.49 10.98 6.93
N PRO A 29 7.82 10.83 6.71
CA PRO A 29 8.74 10.37 7.73
C PRO A 29 8.71 11.29 8.96
N ARG A 30 8.94 10.74 10.16
CA ARG A 30 9.02 11.54 11.40
C ARG A 30 10.34 11.32 12.11
N GLU A 31 10.68 12.29 12.95
CA GLU A 31 11.82 12.16 13.84
C GLU A 31 11.66 10.96 14.79
N GLY A 32 12.73 10.20 14.99
CA GLY A 32 12.75 9.11 15.96
C GLY A 32 12.20 7.80 15.41
N ASP A 33 11.44 7.82 14.32
CA ASP A 33 10.94 6.63 13.65
C ASP A 33 12.12 5.71 13.27
N CYS A 34 11.99 4.44 13.61
CA CYS A 34 12.99 3.40 13.35
C CYS A 34 12.28 2.15 12.83
N ILE A 35 12.68 1.70 11.66
CA ILE A 35 12.04 0.59 10.95
C ILE A 35 13.10 -0.47 10.67
N ILE A 36 12.73 -1.73 10.90
CA ILE A 36 13.53 -2.87 10.48
C ILE A 36 12.87 -3.47 9.24
N LYS A 37 13.50 -3.24 8.09
CA LYS A 37 13.10 -3.84 6.81
C LYS A 37 13.76 -5.22 6.67
N GLN A 38 13.11 -6.10 5.93
CA GLN A 38 13.66 -7.36 5.50
C GLN A 38 14.00 -7.27 4.01
N GLN A 39 15.27 -7.43 3.65
CA GLN A 39 15.65 -7.60 2.25
C GLN A 39 15.27 -9.01 1.80
N VAL A 40 14.50 -9.09 0.72
CA VAL A 40 14.00 -10.34 0.16
C VAL A 40 14.40 -10.46 -1.31
N LYS A 41 14.40 -11.68 -1.86
CA LYS A 41 14.59 -11.84 -3.31
C LYS A 41 13.50 -11.10 -4.07
N CYS A 42 13.89 -10.51 -5.20
CA CYS A 42 12.96 -9.71 -5.99
C CYS A 42 11.79 -10.55 -6.49
N LYS A 43 10.58 -10.07 -6.24
CA LYS A 43 9.36 -10.52 -6.90
C LYS A 43 8.94 -9.53 -7.97
N SER A 44 8.25 -10.04 -8.99
CA SER A 44 7.65 -9.19 -10.03
C SER A 44 6.68 -8.20 -9.39
N PRO A 45 6.73 -6.89 -9.72
CA PRO A 45 5.78 -5.90 -9.22
C PRO A 45 4.32 -6.16 -9.61
N GLY A 46 4.07 -7.04 -10.58
CA GLY A 46 2.72 -7.37 -11.06
C GLY A 46 2.09 -6.28 -11.94
N PRO A 47 0.83 -6.50 -12.38
CA PRO A 47 0.15 -5.59 -13.29
C PRO A 47 -0.17 -4.24 -12.63
N LYS A 48 -0.53 -3.25 -13.46
CA LYS A 48 -1.10 -1.96 -13.03
C LYS A 48 -2.63 -2.01 -13.08
N GLY A 49 -3.30 -1.05 -12.44
CA GLY A 49 -4.76 -0.94 -12.43
C GLY A 49 -5.41 -1.16 -11.07
N GLU A 50 -6.72 -1.30 -11.06
CA GLU A 50 -7.53 -1.49 -9.84
C GLU A 50 -7.74 -2.97 -9.53
N ASN A 51 -7.98 -3.28 -8.25
CA ASN A 51 -8.26 -4.63 -7.75
C ASN A 51 -7.14 -5.64 -8.03
N VAL A 52 -5.89 -5.19 -8.03
CA VAL A 52 -4.72 -6.07 -8.19
C VAL A 52 -4.51 -6.87 -6.90
N ILE A 53 -4.18 -8.16 -7.02
CA ILE A 53 -3.77 -8.98 -5.88
C ILE A 53 -2.25 -9.19 -5.97
N TRP A 54 -1.52 -8.70 -4.98
CA TRP A 54 -0.10 -8.95 -4.82
C TRP A 54 0.13 -10.08 -3.83
N ASP A 55 0.67 -11.20 -4.31
CA ASP A 55 1.01 -12.33 -3.47
C ASP A 55 2.47 -12.25 -3.00
N PHE A 56 2.63 -11.77 -1.77
CA PHE A 56 3.90 -11.67 -1.07
C PHE A 56 4.01 -12.68 0.08
N SER A 57 3.21 -13.75 0.09
CA SER A 57 3.25 -14.81 1.11
C SER A 57 4.59 -15.56 1.14
N GLU A 58 5.07 -16.02 -0.01
CA GLU A 58 6.34 -16.75 -0.07
C GLU A 58 7.52 -15.79 -0.28
N GLN A 59 8.35 -15.54 0.74
CA GLN A 59 9.53 -14.67 0.59
C GLN A 59 10.83 -15.42 0.90
N ASP A 60 11.78 -15.31 -0.02
CA ASP A 60 13.16 -15.74 0.22
C ASP A 60 13.94 -14.60 0.88
N LEU A 61 14.24 -14.74 2.18
CA LEU A 61 15.02 -13.76 2.95
C LEU A 61 16.48 -13.71 2.49
N VAL A 62 16.98 -12.49 2.29
CA VAL A 62 18.40 -12.19 2.01
C VAL A 62 19.05 -11.53 3.23
N ASN A 63 18.35 -10.59 3.87
CA ASN A 63 18.77 -9.97 5.12
C ASN A 63 17.53 -9.63 5.95
N GLU A 64 17.44 -10.19 7.15
CA GLU A 64 16.32 -9.97 8.08
C GLU A 64 16.37 -8.61 8.80
N ASN A 65 17.54 -7.98 8.87
CA ASN A 65 17.77 -6.78 9.68
C ASN A 65 18.40 -5.66 8.85
N TYR A 66 17.56 -5.00 8.06
CA TYR A 66 17.91 -3.80 7.33
C TYR A 66 17.30 -2.58 8.03
N LYS A 67 18.09 -1.96 8.91
CA LYS A 67 17.65 -0.83 9.74
C LYS A 67 17.60 0.49 8.97
N LEU A 68 16.45 1.16 9.03
CA LEU A 68 16.24 2.53 8.59
C LEU A 68 15.82 3.38 9.79
N LYS A 69 16.55 4.47 10.06
CA LYS A 69 16.27 5.38 11.17
C LYS A 69 16.11 6.81 10.66
N TYR A 70 15.14 7.54 11.20
CA TYR A 70 14.95 8.95 10.94
C TYR A 70 15.37 9.81 12.14
N ILE A 71 16.15 10.86 11.89
CA ILE A 71 16.59 11.82 12.90
C ILE A 71 16.42 13.25 12.40
N THR A 72 16.25 14.21 13.30
CA THR A 72 16.23 15.63 12.96
C THR A 72 17.63 16.24 13.17
N PRO A 73 18.20 16.96 12.19
CA PRO A 73 19.36 17.80 12.42
C PRO A 73 19.02 18.91 13.41
N LYS A 74 19.83 19.11 14.45
CA LYS A 74 19.61 20.14 15.48
C LYS A 74 19.49 21.58 14.96
N THR A 75 19.81 21.82 13.68
CA THR A 75 20.01 23.14 13.10
C THR A 75 18.88 23.63 12.18
N LEU A 76 17.92 22.78 11.79
CA LEU A 76 16.89 23.11 10.81
C LEU A 76 15.55 22.46 11.18
N SER A 77 14.59 23.27 11.62
CA SER A 77 13.19 22.86 11.69
C SER A 77 12.73 22.44 10.28
N ASP A 78 11.98 21.34 10.18
CA ASP A 78 11.42 20.79 8.92
C ASP A 78 12.38 19.97 8.04
N SER A 79 13.60 19.72 8.51
CA SER A 79 14.53 18.78 7.86
C SER A 79 14.61 17.45 8.60
N ILE A 80 14.64 16.34 7.85
CA ILE A 80 14.75 14.99 8.41
C ILE A 80 15.88 14.25 7.69
N VAL A 81 16.66 13.46 8.43
CA VAL A 81 17.71 12.61 7.88
C VAL A 81 17.31 11.17 8.04
N GLY A 82 17.13 10.46 6.93
CA GLY A 82 16.99 9.00 6.90
C GLY A 82 18.36 8.35 6.81
N ILE A 83 18.65 7.44 7.72
CA ILE A 83 19.92 6.72 7.79
C ILE A 83 19.66 5.24 7.53
N GLU A 84 20.18 4.74 6.42
CA GLU A 84 20.14 3.33 6.06
C GLU A 84 21.40 2.91 5.30
N HIS A 85 21.89 1.70 5.54
CA HIS A 85 23.05 1.12 4.85
C HIS A 85 24.26 2.06 4.71
N ARG A 86 24.63 2.73 5.82
CA ARG A 86 25.74 3.72 5.89
C ARG A 86 25.57 4.93 4.96
N THR A 87 24.36 5.18 4.50
CA THR A 87 24.00 6.35 3.70
C THR A 87 23.00 7.19 4.50
N MET A 88 23.22 8.49 4.49
CA MET A 88 22.32 9.50 5.05
C MET A 88 21.64 10.22 3.90
N TYR A 89 20.31 10.21 3.90
CA TYR A 89 19.48 10.92 2.94
C TYR A 89 18.83 12.11 3.64
N TYR A 90 18.95 13.30 3.04
CA TYR A 90 18.45 14.53 3.60
C TYR A 90 17.11 14.86 2.96
N TYR A 91 16.07 14.95 3.78
CA TYR A 91 14.72 15.25 3.35
C TYR A 91 14.26 16.59 3.91
N GLN A 92 13.33 17.21 3.19
CA GLN A 92 12.60 18.37 3.67
C GLN A 92 11.13 18.23 3.34
N SER A 93 10.28 18.46 4.33
CA SER A 93 8.84 18.53 4.13
C SER A 93 8.46 20.00 3.91
N ILE A 94 7.88 20.32 2.75
CA ILE A 94 7.41 21.67 2.43
C ILE A 94 5.93 21.59 2.12
N THR A 95 5.09 22.14 3.00
CA THR A 95 3.63 22.15 2.89
C THR A 95 3.08 20.74 2.65
N ASP A 96 2.86 20.38 1.38
CA ASP A 96 2.27 19.14 0.93
C ASP A 96 3.26 18.29 0.10
N SER A 97 4.56 18.49 0.22
CA SER A 97 5.56 17.75 -0.57
C SER A 97 6.74 17.30 0.26
N LEU A 98 7.25 16.11 -0.05
CA LEU A 98 8.47 15.55 0.51
C LEU A 98 9.59 15.66 -0.53
N LEU A 99 10.61 16.45 -0.24
CA LEU A 99 11.76 16.68 -1.10
C LEU A 99 12.97 15.90 -0.62
N LEU A 100 13.81 15.45 -1.55
CA LEU A 100 15.16 14.95 -1.31
C LEU A 100 16.17 16.04 -1.62
N LEU A 101 16.86 16.52 -0.59
CA LEU A 101 17.88 17.56 -0.66
C LEU A 101 19.27 17.04 -1.04
N GLY A 102 19.50 15.75 -0.84
CA GLY A 102 20.78 15.12 -1.15
C GLY A 102 20.99 13.84 -0.37
N TYR A 103 22.17 13.25 -0.54
CA TYR A 103 22.58 12.09 0.24
C TYR A 103 24.10 12.07 0.41
N GLU A 104 24.56 11.42 1.48
CA GLU A 104 25.98 11.17 1.68
C GLU A 104 26.24 9.78 2.28
N ASN A 105 27.35 9.19 1.87
CA ASN A 105 27.92 7.97 2.41
C ASN A 105 29.45 8.19 2.55
N PRO A 106 30.22 7.22 3.09
CA PRO A 106 31.64 7.43 3.38
C PRO A 106 32.51 7.87 2.18
N THR A 107 32.08 7.59 0.96
CA THR A 107 32.84 7.89 -0.27
C THR A 107 32.23 8.97 -1.14
N THR A 108 30.94 9.25 -0.99
CA THR A 108 30.18 10.10 -1.91
C THR A 108 29.26 11.01 -1.14
N TRP A 109 29.23 12.29 -1.49
CA TRP A 109 28.14 13.18 -1.10
C TRP A 109 27.58 13.88 -2.34
N ILE A 110 26.26 14.02 -2.38
CA ILE A 110 25.51 14.76 -3.39
C ILE A 110 24.60 15.74 -2.66
N ARG A 111 24.61 17.00 -3.08
CA ARG A 111 23.66 18.02 -2.66
C ARG A 111 22.91 18.55 -3.88
N TYR A 112 21.59 18.46 -3.83
CA TYR A 112 20.74 18.99 -4.88
C TYR A 112 20.72 20.53 -4.83
N ARG A 113 20.95 21.15 -5.98
CA ARG A 113 20.71 22.58 -6.23
C ARG A 113 19.22 22.81 -6.49
N GLU A 114 18.62 21.94 -7.29
CA GLU A 114 17.17 21.75 -7.37
C GLU A 114 16.83 20.38 -6.75
N PRO A 115 16.20 20.34 -5.57
CA PRO A 115 15.78 19.11 -4.90
C PRO A 115 14.85 18.24 -5.74
N GLU A 116 14.90 16.92 -5.54
CA GLU A 116 13.95 16.00 -6.16
C GLU A 116 12.68 15.88 -5.32
N THR A 117 11.51 16.11 -5.93
CA THR A 117 10.21 15.86 -5.28
C THR A 117 9.91 14.37 -5.27
N LEU A 118 9.85 13.75 -4.09
CA LEU A 118 9.60 12.31 -3.94
C LEU A 118 8.11 11.97 -3.85
N LEU A 119 7.35 12.78 -3.11
CA LEU A 119 5.90 12.62 -2.91
C LEU A 119 5.24 13.99 -2.85
N ILE A 120 4.02 14.06 -3.36
CA ILE A 120 3.11 15.21 -3.23
C ILE A 120 1.85 14.69 -2.55
N PHE A 121 1.29 15.43 -1.60
CA PHE A 121 0.10 15.07 -0.85
C PHE A 121 -1.05 16.03 -1.18
N PRO A 122 -2.31 15.58 -1.09
CA PRO A 122 -2.72 14.18 -1.08
C PRO A 122 -2.38 13.47 -2.42
N PHE A 123 -2.02 12.18 -2.36
CA PHE A 123 -1.72 11.37 -3.55
C PHE A 123 -2.64 10.17 -3.66
N SER A 124 -3.55 10.17 -4.65
CA SER A 124 -4.52 9.11 -4.89
C SER A 124 -4.24 8.36 -6.19
N TYR A 125 -4.81 7.16 -6.31
CA TYR A 125 -4.76 6.37 -7.54
C TYR A 125 -5.11 7.20 -8.79
N GLY A 126 -4.34 7.01 -9.86
CA GLY A 126 -4.46 7.76 -11.12
C GLY A 126 -3.70 9.10 -11.15
N HIS A 127 -3.24 9.62 -10.01
CA HIS A 127 -2.40 10.82 -10.00
C HIS A 127 -0.98 10.52 -10.50
N SER A 128 -0.40 11.50 -11.18
CA SER A 128 0.96 11.46 -11.68
C SER A 128 1.57 12.86 -11.66
N PHE A 129 2.85 12.95 -11.35
CA PHE A 129 3.63 14.18 -11.52
C PHE A 129 5.02 13.88 -12.08
N THR A 130 5.64 14.91 -12.63
CA THR A 130 6.99 14.88 -13.18
C THR A 130 7.80 15.98 -12.52
N ASP A 131 9.03 15.64 -12.15
CA ASP A 131 9.95 16.55 -11.47
C ASP A 131 11.31 16.51 -12.16
N TYR A 132 12.00 17.64 -12.20
CA TYR A 132 13.35 17.76 -12.73
C TYR A 132 14.26 18.22 -11.59
N PHE A 133 15.41 17.56 -11.46
CA PHE A 133 16.33 17.83 -10.37
C PHE A 133 17.76 17.95 -10.90
N ASP A 134 18.58 18.64 -10.11
CA ASP A 134 19.99 18.88 -10.41
C ASP A 134 20.77 18.96 -9.10
N GLY A 135 21.95 18.33 -9.06
CA GLY A 135 22.81 18.31 -7.90
C GLY A 135 24.29 18.29 -8.24
N MET A 136 25.07 18.72 -7.24
CA MET A 136 26.52 18.71 -7.29
C MET A 136 27.02 17.86 -6.14
N GLY A 137 28.15 17.20 -6.34
CA GLY A 137 28.71 16.34 -5.33
C GLY A 137 30.17 16.02 -5.54
N ASN A 138 30.65 15.08 -4.75
CA ASN A 138 32.03 14.67 -4.78
C ASN A 138 32.17 13.19 -4.46
N TYR A 139 33.05 12.51 -5.20
CA TYR A 139 33.54 11.18 -4.89
C TYR A 139 34.99 11.22 -4.39
N CYS A 140 35.19 10.73 -3.16
CA CYS A 140 36.47 10.56 -2.50
C CYS A 140 37.37 11.82 -2.45
N ASN A 141 36.77 13.01 -2.43
CA ASN A 141 37.46 14.31 -2.54
C ASN A 141 38.34 14.47 -3.79
N ARG A 142 38.06 13.68 -4.85
CA ARG A 142 38.90 13.61 -6.05
C ARG A 142 38.14 13.91 -7.33
N LEU A 143 36.90 13.46 -7.41
CA LEU A 143 36.04 13.65 -8.57
C LEU A 143 34.84 14.49 -8.16
N GLY A 144 34.69 15.66 -8.79
CA GLY A 144 33.45 16.42 -8.73
C GLY A 144 32.39 15.69 -9.55
N ILE A 145 31.20 15.54 -8.98
CA ILE A 145 30.05 14.93 -9.61
C ILE A 145 29.04 16.03 -9.93
N HIS A 146 28.52 16.03 -11.15
CA HIS A 146 27.32 16.76 -11.53
C HIS A 146 26.26 15.74 -11.92
N ILE A 147 25.13 15.75 -11.21
CA ILE A 147 24.00 14.87 -11.43
C ILE A 147 22.80 15.71 -11.88
N GLN A 148 22.12 15.28 -12.92
CA GLN A 148 20.87 15.90 -13.36
C GLN A 148 19.92 14.83 -13.88
N GLY A 149 18.63 15.07 -13.77
CA GLY A 149 17.67 14.06 -14.18
C GLY A 149 16.22 14.50 -14.05
N LYS A 150 15.38 13.51 -14.33
CA LYS A 150 13.93 13.64 -14.36
C LYS A 150 13.30 12.44 -13.69
N SER A 151 12.33 12.65 -12.83
CA SER A 151 11.52 11.60 -12.23
C SER A 151 10.06 11.74 -12.65
N ILE A 152 9.39 10.60 -12.81
CA ILE A 152 7.95 10.51 -13.03
C ILE A 152 7.39 9.61 -11.94
N VAL A 153 6.49 10.13 -11.13
CA VAL A 153 5.87 9.42 -10.00
C VAL A 153 4.40 9.25 -10.30
N THR A 154 3.89 8.02 -10.25
CA THR A 154 2.51 7.69 -10.60
C THR A 154 1.91 6.72 -9.58
N ALA A 155 0.71 7.01 -9.10
CA ALA A 155 -0.08 6.06 -8.33
C ALA A 155 -0.81 5.11 -9.30
N ASP A 156 -0.14 4.04 -9.71
CA ASP A 156 -0.48 3.28 -10.91
C ASP A 156 -1.32 2.03 -10.64
N ALA A 157 -1.48 1.62 -9.38
CA ALA A 157 -2.30 0.47 -9.03
C ALA A 157 -2.90 0.57 -7.62
N THR A 158 -4.03 -0.11 -7.43
CA THR A 158 -4.67 -0.30 -6.13
C THR A 158 -5.21 -1.72 -6.00
N GLY A 159 -5.24 -2.28 -4.79
CA GLY A 159 -5.78 -3.61 -4.56
C GLY A 159 -5.45 -4.23 -3.20
N GLY A 160 -5.29 -5.55 -3.17
CA GLY A 160 -5.01 -6.33 -1.96
C GLY A 160 -3.61 -6.94 -1.98
N MET A 161 -3.05 -7.19 -0.80
CA MET A 161 -1.73 -7.80 -0.63
C MET A 161 -1.79 -8.94 0.37
N ILE A 162 -1.31 -10.12 -0.02
CA ILE A 162 -1.15 -11.29 0.85
C ILE A 162 0.26 -11.24 1.44
N LEU A 163 0.36 -11.35 2.77
CA LEU A 163 1.58 -11.19 3.53
C LEU A 163 2.23 -12.54 3.89
N PRO A 164 3.52 -12.56 4.28
CA PRO A 164 4.23 -13.79 4.65
C PRO A 164 3.65 -14.57 5.84
N ASP A 165 2.93 -13.91 6.73
CA ASP A 165 2.24 -14.50 7.88
C ASP A 165 0.87 -15.09 7.51
N GLY A 166 0.46 -14.99 6.25
CA GLY A 166 -0.84 -15.44 5.76
C GLY A 166 -1.95 -14.38 5.90
N ASP A 167 -1.66 -13.23 6.50
CA ASP A 167 -2.63 -12.14 6.60
C ASP A 167 -2.79 -11.39 5.26
N THR A 168 -3.85 -10.60 5.13
CA THR A 168 -4.17 -9.85 3.91
C THR A 168 -4.46 -8.39 4.19
N LEU A 169 -3.68 -7.50 3.58
CA LEU A 169 -3.96 -6.07 3.56
C LEU A 169 -4.88 -5.72 2.40
N ARG A 170 -5.89 -4.89 2.68
CA ARG A 170 -6.82 -4.33 1.69
C ARG A 170 -6.50 -2.86 1.42
N ASN A 171 -7.03 -2.32 0.33
CA ASN A 171 -6.89 -0.91 -0.06
C ASN A 171 -5.42 -0.46 -0.16
N VAL A 172 -4.56 -1.33 -0.67
CA VAL A 172 -3.14 -1.04 -0.87
C VAL A 172 -2.98 -0.20 -2.13
N LEU A 173 -2.28 0.93 -2.02
CA LEU A 173 -1.92 1.82 -3.12
C LEU A 173 -0.47 1.60 -3.54
N ARG A 174 -0.22 1.37 -4.83
CA ARG A 174 1.13 1.28 -5.38
C ARG A 174 1.56 2.62 -5.98
N ILE A 175 2.68 3.15 -5.50
CA ILE A 175 3.39 4.27 -6.09
C ILE A 175 4.54 3.72 -6.94
N TYR A 176 4.50 4.03 -8.22
CA TYR A 176 5.53 3.70 -9.19
C TYR A 176 6.31 4.95 -9.58
N THR A 177 7.62 4.92 -9.37
CA THR A 177 8.54 5.99 -9.74
C THR A 177 9.51 5.50 -10.80
N ILE A 178 9.65 6.23 -11.90
CA ILE A 178 10.76 6.08 -12.85
C ILE A 178 11.63 7.31 -12.74
N LYS A 179 12.89 7.12 -12.36
CA LYS A 179 13.90 8.17 -12.28
C LYS A 179 14.96 7.93 -13.34
N LYS A 180 15.20 8.90 -14.21
CA LYS A 180 16.29 8.87 -15.18
C LYS A 180 17.34 9.91 -14.81
N VAL A 181 18.61 9.51 -14.87
CA VAL A 181 19.73 10.29 -14.38
C VAL A 181 20.88 10.25 -15.38
N VAL A 182 21.50 11.41 -15.60
CA VAL A 182 22.82 11.51 -16.20
C VAL A 182 23.80 12.00 -15.14
N GLU A 183 24.96 11.37 -15.08
CA GLU A 183 26.05 11.73 -14.18
C GLU A 183 27.30 12.12 -14.98
N LYS A 184 27.89 13.27 -14.65
CA LYS A 184 29.15 13.73 -15.22
C LYS A 184 30.19 13.87 -14.11
N THR A 185 31.35 13.26 -14.30
CA THR A 185 32.47 13.34 -13.35
C THR A 185 33.64 14.13 -13.93
N LYS A 186 34.27 14.95 -13.09
CA LYS A 186 35.47 15.74 -13.45
C LYS A 186 36.48 15.72 -12.30
N PHE A 187 37.78 15.76 -12.59
CA PHE A 187 38.79 15.87 -11.54
C PHE A 187 38.72 17.24 -10.85
N VAL A 188 38.78 17.26 -9.52
CA VAL A 188 38.63 18.47 -8.67
C VAL A 188 39.79 19.48 -8.84
N SER A 189 40.83 19.14 -9.61
CA SER A 189 41.99 20.02 -9.89
C SER A 189 41.64 21.29 -10.67
N GLU A 190 40.46 21.38 -11.28
CA GLU A 190 40.01 22.60 -11.93
C GLU A 190 39.48 23.56 -10.85
N LYS A 191 40.20 24.67 -10.62
CA LYS A 191 39.65 25.82 -9.88
C LYS A 191 38.39 26.27 -10.61
N SER A 192 37.23 25.79 -10.14
CA SER A 192 35.93 26.29 -10.57
C SER A 192 35.92 27.79 -10.31
N LYS A 193 35.87 28.59 -11.38
CA LYS A 193 35.54 30.01 -11.23
C LYS A 193 34.21 30.06 -10.50
N ASN A 194 34.10 30.87 -9.46
CA ASN A 194 32.81 31.14 -8.85
C ASN A 194 31.92 31.69 -9.97
N ASP A 195 30.93 30.91 -10.38
CA ASP A 195 29.94 31.36 -11.34
C ASP A 195 29.15 32.49 -10.69
N THR A 196 29.32 33.71 -11.21
CA THR A 196 28.58 34.90 -10.77
C THR A 196 27.13 34.87 -11.24
N ILE A 197 26.74 33.86 -12.03
CA ILE A 197 25.40 33.72 -12.61
C ILE A 197 24.54 32.86 -11.67
N PRO A 198 23.34 33.32 -11.28
CA PRO A 198 22.39 32.51 -10.52
C PRO A 198 22.08 31.20 -11.25
N PHE A 199 22.04 30.10 -10.51
CA PHE A 199 21.64 28.80 -11.07
C PHE A 199 20.19 28.86 -11.57
N VAL A 200 19.97 28.37 -12.79
CA VAL A 200 18.64 28.20 -13.38
C VAL A 200 18.58 26.80 -13.97
N LEU A 201 17.58 26.03 -13.55
CA LEU A 201 17.34 24.70 -14.09
C LEU A 201 16.77 24.82 -15.51
N CYS A 202 17.36 24.10 -16.48
CA CYS A 202 16.88 24.08 -17.86
C CYS A 202 16.38 22.68 -18.21
N HIS A 203 15.06 22.52 -18.27
CA HIS A 203 14.42 21.21 -18.56
C HIS A 203 14.83 20.68 -19.93
N ASP A 204 14.85 21.53 -20.96
CA ASP A 204 15.24 21.14 -22.33
C ASP A 204 16.67 20.60 -22.38
N SER A 205 17.60 21.18 -21.61
CA SER A 205 18.97 20.70 -21.52
C SER A 205 19.06 19.34 -20.83
N ILE A 206 18.24 19.12 -19.80
CA ILE A 206 18.17 17.83 -19.09
C ILE A 206 17.60 16.76 -20.00
N ASP A 207 16.47 17.02 -20.67
CA ASP A 207 15.85 16.10 -21.61
C ASP A 207 16.79 15.78 -22.79
N PHE A 208 17.53 16.78 -23.29
CA PHE A 208 18.58 16.58 -24.29
C PHE A 208 19.67 15.63 -23.80
N HIS A 209 20.22 15.83 -22.59
CA HIS A 209 21.25 14.94 -22.05
C HIS A 209 20.72 13.54 -21.79
N LEU A 210 19.51 13.40 -21.25
CA LEU A 210 18.89 12.09 -21.02
C LEU A 210 18.67 11.30 -22.31
N ALA A 211 18.43 11.99 -23.44
CA ALA A 211 18.22 11.36 -24.74
C ALA A 211 19.52 11.07 -25.52
N ASN A 212 20.57 11.88 -25.33
CA ASN A 212 21.75 11.88 -26.21
C ASN A 212 23.05 11.44 -25.52
N ASP A 213 23.17 11.57 -24.19
CA ASP A 213 24.39 11.15 -23.50
C ASP A 213 24.50 9.61 -23.53
N SER A 214 25.72 9.12 -23.73
CA SER A 214 25.96 7.68 -23.92
C SER A 214 25.72 6.86 -22.65
N ASP A 215 25.84 7.51 -21.49
CA ASP A 215 25.79 6.88 -20.17
C ASP A 215 24.63 7.51 -19.36
N CYS A 216 23.61 6.71 -19.07
CA CYS A 216 22.50 7.13 -18.22
C CYS A 216 22.02 5.99 -17.32
N LEU A 217 21.40 6.36 -16.20
CA LEU A 217 20.85 5.43 -15.22
C LEU A 217 19.34 5.60 -15.16
N GLU A 218 18.62 4.50 -15.27
CA GLU A 218 17.17 4.44 -15.02
C GLU A 218 16.93 3.63 -13.74
N ILE A 219 16.18 4.21 -12.81
CA ILE A 219 15.79 3.57 -11.56
C ILE A 219 14.28 3.53 -11.52
N SER A 220 13.73 2.31 -11.52
CA SER A 220 12.31 2.03 -11.34
C SER A 220 12.08 1.59 -9.90
N THR A 221 11.20 2.28 -9.19
CA THR A 221 10.85 1.96 -7.80
C THR A 221 9.35 1.76 -7.66
N TRP A 222 8.94 0.64 -7.10
CA TRP A 222 7.55 0.34 -6.74
C TRP A 222 7.44 0.31 -5.22
N ARG A 223 6.51 1.08 -4.66
CA ARG A 223 6.22 1.13 -3.22
C ARG A 223 4.76 0.86 -2.98
N TRP A 224 4.45 -0.11 -2.15
CA TRP A 224 3.08 -0.43 -1.76
C TRP A 224 2.79 0.17 -0.40
N TYR A 225 1.84 1.07 -0.34
CA TYR A 225 1.36 1.69 0.89
C TYR A 225 0.01 1.08 1.25
N ALA A 226 -0.16 0.67 2.49
CA ALA A 226 -1.43 0.21 3.02
C ALA A 226 -2.05 1.29 3.92
N ASP A 227 -3.38 1.35 3.98
CA ASP A 227 -4.05 2.31 4.85
C ASP A 227 -3.75 2.01 6.33
N GLY A 228 -3.49 3.06 7.10
CA GLY A 228 -3.04 2.94 8.48
C GLY A 228 -1.58 2.50 8.65
N TYR A 229 -0.76 2.56 7.60
CA TYR A 229 0.69 2.34 7.70
C TYR A 229 1.45 3.55 7.15
N ARG A 230 2.44 4.02 7.93
CA ARG A 230 3.19 5.24 7.61
C ARG A 230 4.09 5.06 6.41
N TYR A 231 4.87 3.99 6.43
CA TYR A 231 5.83 3.63 5.41
C TYR A 231 5.26 2.57 4.47
N PRO A 232 5.87 2.35 3.30
CA PRO A 232 5.48 1.22 2.46
C PRO A 232 5.49 -0.09 3.26
N VAL A 233 4.61 -1.02 2.93
CA VAL A 233 4.65 -2.41 3.43
C VAL A 233 5.55 -3.30 2.57
N PHE A 234 5.78 -2.89 1.32
CA PHE A 234 6.71 -3.55 0.41
C PHE A 234 7.35 -2.51 -0.52
N GLU A 235 8.57 -2.79 -0.99
CA GLU A 235 9.28 -1.97 -1.97
C GLU A 235 10.09 -2.86 -2.91
N THR A 236 10.12 -2.51 -4.19
CA THR A 236 11.03 -3.11 -5.18
C THR A 236 11.75 -2.00 -5.90
N ILE A 237 13.07 -2.10 -6.01
CA ILE A 237 13.93 -1.17 -6.72
C ILE A 237 14.67 -1.94 -7.81
N LYS A 238 14.52 -1.48 -9.04
CA LYS A 238 15.23 -1.98 -10.21
C LYS A 238 16.06 -0.86 -10.82
N SER A 239 17.34 -1.10 -11.00
CA SER A 239 18.27 -0.16 -11.60
C SER A 239 18.80 -0.74 -12.92
N MET A 240 18.60 0.01 -13.99
CA MET A 240 19.12 -0.26 -15.33
C MET A 240 20.15 0.80 -15.67
N ALA A 241 21.30 0.38 -16.19
CA ALA A 241 22.33 1.28 -16.67
C ALA A 241 22.46 1.15 -18.18
N TYR A 242 22.50 2.29 -18.85
CA TYR A 242 22.75 2.41 -20.27
C TYR A 242 24.18 2.92 -20.42
N ARG A 243 25.02 2.20 -21.16
CA ARG A 243 26.37 2.64 -21.51
C ARG A 243 26.63 2.40 -22.98
N SER A 244 26.97 3.47 -23.70
CA SER A 244 27.26 3.43 -25.14
C SER A 244 26.17 2.69 -25.95
N GLY A 245 24.89 2.96 -25.63
CA GLY A 245 23.73 2.35 -26.30
C GLY A 245 23.41 0.91 -25.88
N LYS A 246 24.17 0.29 -24.99
CA LYS A 246 23.85 -1.02 -24.40
C LYS A 246 23.18 -0.84 -23.04
N CYS A 247 22.08 -1.57 -22.83
CA CYS A 247 21.36 -1.60 -21.57
C CYS A 247 21.75 -2.88 -20.80
N TYR A 248 22.04 -2.73 -19.51
CA TYR A 248 22.26 -3.86 -18.61
C TYR A 248 21.60 -3.59 -17.26
N GLU A 249 21.15 -4.66 -16.61
CA GLU A 249 20.65 -4.57 -15.24
C GLU A 249 21.83 -4.32 -14.30
N HIS A 250 21.75 -3.24 -13.52
CA HIS A 250 22.75 -2.89 -12.54
C HIS A 250 22.49 -3.62 -11.22
N PHE A 251 21.26 -3.54 -10.72
CA PHE A 251 20.78 -4.36 -9.60
C PHE A 251 19.26 -4.37 -9.56
N THR A 252 18.72 -5.38 -8.89
CA THR A 252 17.31 -5.41 -8.47
C THR A 252 17.24 -5.91 -7.03
N THR A 253 16.50 -5.20 -6.17
CA THR A 253 16.32 -5.56 -4.76
C THR A 253 14.90 -5.28 -4.30
N SER A 254 14.40 -6.09 -3.38
CA SER A 254 13.09 -5.89 -2.74
C SER A 254 13.23 -5.84 -1.23
N PHE A 255 12.34 -5.09 -0.60
CA PHE A 255 12.26 -4.92 0.84
C PHE A 255 10.83 -5.13 1.31
N TYR A 256 10.65 -6.01 2.28
CA TYR A 256 9.42 -6.14 3.04
C TYR A 256 9.52 -5.33 4.32
N TYR A 257 8.46 -4.60 4.64
CA TYR A 257 8.35 -3.75 5.81
C TYR A 257 7.24 -4.34 6.68
N PRO A 258 7.58 -5.14 7.71
CA PRO A 258 6.58 -5.88 8.45
C PRO A 258 5.53 -4.96 9.08
N PRO A 259 4.21 -5.19 8.86
CA PRO A 259 3.13 -4.39 9.43
C PRO A 259 3.18 -4.31 10.96
N TYR A 260 3.56 -5.38 11.64
CA TYR A 260 3.70 -5.39 13.10
C TYR A 260 4.74 -4.35 13.57
N GLY A 261 5.88 -4.23 12.87
CA GLY A 261 6.93 -3.29 13.26
C GLY A 261 6.48 -1.84 13.09
N GLN A 262 5.70 -1.56 12.05
CA GLN A 262 5.08 -0.24 11.89
C GLN A 262 3.97 0.05 12.90
N SER A 263 3.30 -0.99 13.41
CA SER A 263 2.19 -0.84 14.35
C SER A 263 2.63 -0.66 15.80
N TYR A 264 3.72 -1.33 16.19
CA TYR A 264 4.18 -1.39 17.59
C TYR A 264 5.53 -0.69 17.84
N ASP A 265 6.42 -0.59 16.84
CA ASP A 265 7.77 -0.01 17.04
C ASP A 265 7.84 1.49 16.72
N LEU A 266 6.84 2.03 16.01
CA LEU A 266 6.74 3.47 15.75
C LEU A 266 6.06 4.16 16.92
N ASN A 267 6.80 5.01 17.62
CA ASN A 267 6.26 5.79 18.74
C ASN A 267 5.20 6.78 18.23
N ASP A 268 4.13 6.96 19.01
CA ASP A 268 3.12 8.02 18.84
C ASP A 268 2.50 8.13 17.42
N ASP A 269 2.25 7.01 16.72
CA ASP A 269 1.58 7.00 15.42
C ASP A 269 0.05 6.92 15.48
N LEU A 270 -0.55 7.80 16.29
CA LEU A 270 -1.99 7.77 16.59
C LEU A 270 -2.87 7.90 15.33
N GLU A 271 -2.46 8.73 14.36
CA GLU A 271 -3.28 8.94 13.15
C GLU A 271 -3.44 7.65 12.33
N ASN A 272 -2.36 6.89 12.19
CA ASN A 272 -2.37 5.61 11.48
C ASN A 272 -3.01 4.51 12.33
N GLN A 273 -2.80 4.51 13.65
CA GLN A 273 -3.50 3.60 14.56
C GLN A 273 -5.02 3.72 14.41
N LEU A 274 -5.56 4.94 14.47
CA LEU A 274 -7.00 5.21 14.30
C LEU A 274 -7.51 4.83 12.90
N ARG A 275 -6.64 4.73 11.88
CA ARG A 275 -7.05 4.20 10.57
C ARG A 275 -7.09 2.70 10.55
N ARG A 276 -6.12 2.01 11.14
CA ARG A 276 -6.16 0.55 11.28
C ARG A 276 -7.42 0.12 12.04
N GLU A 277 -7.70 0.75 13.18
CA GLU A 277 -8.93 0.49 13.96
C GLU A 277 -10.21 0.70 13.13
N ARG A 278 -10.28 1.78 12.32
CA ARG A 278 -11.43 2.01 11.43
C ARG A 278 -11.53 0.99 10.30
N VAL A 279 -10.42 0.59 9.71
CA VAL A 279 -10.40 -0.44 8.65
C VAL A 279 -10.81 -1.79 9.23
N ASP A 280 -10.39 -2.11 10.44
CA ASP A 280 -10.82 -3.32 11.17
C ASP A 280 -12.32 -3.25 11.47
N GLU A 281 -12.82 -2.12 11.99
CA GLU A 281 -14.24 -1.91 12.23
C GLU A 281 -15.07 -1.96 10.95
N GLU A 282 -14.60 -1.37 9.84
CA GLU A 282 -15.26 -1.48 8.54
C GLU A 282 -15.20 -2.91 7.99
N GLY A 283 -14.07 -3.61 8.19
CA GLY A 283 -13.90 -5.01 7.83
C GLY A 283 -14.91 -5.86 8.58
N ILE A 284 -15.01 -5.68 9.89
CA ILE A 284 -16.02 -6.25 10.78
C ILE A 284 -17.42 -5.87 10.28
N ASN A 285 -17.74 -4.61 10.07
CA ASN A 285 -19.09 -4.19 9.62
C ASN A 285 -19.45 -4.73 8.23
N ARG A 286 -18.48 -4.92 7.33
CA ARG A 286 -18.70 -5.59 6.03
C ARG A 286 -18.90 -7.09 6.21
N LEU A 287 -18.12 -7.73 7.08
CA LEU A 287 -18.24 -9.16 7.38
C LEU A 287 -19.52 -9.49 8.14
N TRP A 288 -19.95 -8.62 9.04
CA TRP A 288 -21.05 -8.89 9.98
C TRP A 288 -22.34 -8.16 9.58
N GLY A 289 -22.31 -7.36 8.51
CA GLY A 289 -23.33 -6.38 8.15
C GLY A 289 -23.39 -5.26 9.18
N THR A 290 -23.93 -4.10 8.80
CA THR A 290 -24.46 -3.18 9.80
C THR A 290 -25.57 -3.94 10.51
N VAL A 291 -25.27 -4.56 11.65
CA VAL A 291 -26.31 -5.07 12.53
C VAL A 291 -26.98 -3.83 13.10
N GLU A 292 -27.89 -3.24 12.32
CA GLU A 292 -29.05 -2.59 12.92
C GLU A 292 -29.59 -3.62 13.91
N ARG A 293 -29.52 -3.28 15.20
CA ARG A 293 -30.12 -4.02 16.30
C ARG A 293 -31.56 -4.41 15.91
N GLY A 294 -31.75 -5.58 15.29
CA GLY A 294 -33.08 -5.97 14.82
C GLY A 294 -33.19 -7.03 13.72
N LYS A 295 -32.21 -7.24 12.82
CA LYS A 295 -32.41 -8.15 11.65
C LYS A 295 -31.44 -9.31 11.44
N GLY A 296 -30.27 -9.32 12.08
CA GLY A 296 -29.32 -10.45 12.02
C GLY A 296 -29.23 -11.20 13.34
N ARG A 297 -29.04 -12.52 13.30
CA ARG A 297 -28.67 -13.32 14.48
C ARG A 297 -27.17 -13.58 14.47
N ARG A 298 -26.51 -13.39 15.61
CA ARG A 298 -25.08 -13.64 15.83
C ARG A 298 -24.94 -14.75 16.86
N TYR A 299 -24.07 -15.71 16.56
CA TYR A 299 -23.62 -16.77 17.45
C TYR A 299 -22.11 -16.69 17.61
N GLU A 300 -21.62 -17.01 18.80
CA GLU A 300 -20.20 -16.94 19.15
C GLU A 300 -19.86 -18.03 20.17
N ASP A 301 -18.86 -18.86 19.86
CA ASP A 301 -18.21 -19.78 20.80
C ASP A 301 -16.69 -19.85 20.52
N GLU A 302 -15.99 -20.70 21.27
CA GLU A 302 -14.52 -20.87 21.19
C GLU A 302 -14.00 -21.40 19.84
N HIS A 303 -14.88 -21.91 18.96
CA HIS A 303 -14.50 -22.58 17.70
C HIS A 303 -14.98 -21.81 16.47
N VAL A 304 -16.18 -21.21 16.55
CA VAL A 304 -16.79 -20.50 15.42
C VAL A 304 -17.61 -19.29 15.89
N ILE A 305 -17.44 -18.19 15.18
CA ILE A 305 -18.30 -17.02 15.25
C ILE A 305 -19.07 -16.98 13.94
N TYR A 306 -20.40 -16.91 13.96
CA TYR A 306 -21.17 -16.77 12.73
C TYR A 306 -22.34 -15.81 12.85
N SER A 307 -22.70 -15.20 11.73
CA SER A 307 -23.94 -14.44 11.57
C SER A 307 -24.57 -14.73 10.24
N PHE A 308 -25.88 -14.54 10.16
CA PHE A 308 -26.60 -14.65 8.90
C PHE A 308 -27.66 -13.58 8.76
N TYR A 309 -27.90 -13.16 7.52
CA TYR A 309 -28.94 -12.20 7.16
C TYR A 309 -29.47 -12.46 5.75
N MET A 310 -30.67 -11.96 5.44
CA MET A 310 -31.20 -11.98 4.07
C MET A 310 -30.75 -10.73 3.33
N ASP A 311 -30.13 -10.90 2.16
CA ASP A 311 -29.78 -9.79 1.28
C ASP A 311 -31.01 -9.20 0.54
N GLU A 312 -30.82 -8.08 -0.16
CA GLU A 312 -31.88 -7.39 -0.92
C GLU A 312 -32.51 -8.27 -2.02
N THR A 313 -31.82 -9.34 -2.44
CA THR A 313 -32.33 -10.29 -3.44
C THR A 313 -33.09 -11.46 -2.83
N GLY A 314 -33.20 -11.51 -1.49
CA GLY A 314 -33.85 -12.58 -0.74
C GLY A 314 -32.98 -13.84 -0.57
N ASN A 315 -31.68 -13.74 -0.83
CA ASN A 315 -30.72 -14.83 -0.59
C ASN A 315 -30.13 -14.73 0.82
N LEU A 316 -29.73 -15.87 1.37
CA LEU A 316 -29.19 -15.94 2.72
C LEU A 316 -27.67 -15.76 2.65
N GLN A 317 -27.18 -14.72 3.30
CA GLN A 317 -25.76 -14.45 3.49
C GLN A 317 -25.36 -15.05 4.83
N LEU A 318 -24.35 -15.90 4.82
CA LEU A 318 -23.76 -16.53 6.00
C LEU A 318 -22.30 -16.08 6.10
N ASN A 319 -21.95 -15.42 7.19
CA ASN A 319 -20.59 -15.00 7.49
C ASN A 319 -20.11 -15.77 8.71
N TYR A 320 -18.90 -16.33 8.64
CA TYR A 320 -18.33 -17.06 9.77
C TYR A 320 -16.83 -16.86 9.86
N PHE A 321 -16.34 -16.84 11.10
CA PHE A 321 -14.92 -16.83 11.45
C PHE A 321 -14.59 -18.14 12.15
N LEU A 322 -13.53 -18.80 11.70
CA LEU A 322 -13.00 -20.02 12.30
C LEU A 322 -11.79 -19.67 13.17
N GLU A 323 -11.82 -20.08 14.43
CA GLU A 323 -10.71 -19.87 15.37
C GLU A 323 -9.53 -20.82 15.15
N GLU A 324 -9.76 -21.91 14.41
CA GLU A 324 -8.80 -22.94 14.04
C GLU A 324 -9.13 -23.52 12.66
N ASP A 325 -8.18 -24.26 12.07
CA ASP A 325 -8.41 -24.99 10.84
C ASP A 325 -9.56 -25.99 11.03
N ALA A 326 -10.60 -25.89 10.20
CA ALA A 326 -11.80 -26.67 10.38
C ALA A 326 -12.44 -27.15 9.08
N LYS A 327 -13.02 -28.35 9.14
CA LYS A 327 -13.89 -28.85 8.08
C LYS A 327 -15.29 -28.28 8.25
N VAL A 328 -15.77 -27.54 7.24
CA VAL A 328 -17.07 -26.86 7.25
C VAL A 328 -18.05 -27.48 6.25
N GLU A 329 -19.28 -27.74 6.69
CA GLU A 329 -20.41 -28.10 5.84
C GLU A 329 -21.63 -27.25 6.23
N VAL A 330 -22.34 -26.72 5.25
CA VAL A 330 -23.53 -25.87 5.46
C VAL A 330 -24.75 -26.53 4.82
N MET A 331 -25.83 -26.65 5.58
CA MET A 331 -27.06 -27.34 5.16
C MET A 331 -28.28 -26.49 5.48
N LEU A 332 -29.29 -26.58 4.62
CA LEU A 332 -30.57 -25.90 4.81
C LEU A 332 -31.70 -26.91 4.70
N TYR A 333 -32.63 -26.88 5.65
CA TYR A 333 -33.80 -27.75 5.73
C TYR A 333 -35.09 -26.94 5.76
N ASP A 334 -36.17 -27.52 5.23
CA ASP A 334 -37.53 -27.03 5.53
C ASP A 334 -38.02 -27.53 6.90
N PHE A 335 -39.15 -26.98 7.36
CA PHE A 335 -39.77 -27.38 8.63
C PHE A 335 -40.22 -28.85 8.70
N GLN A 336 -40.33 -29.54 7.56
CA GLN A 336 -40.65 -30.97 7.48
C GLN A 336 -39.39 -31.84 7.58
N GLY A 337 -38.22 -31.23 7.73
CA GLY A 337 -36.93 -31.92 7.82
C GLY A 337 -36.36 -32.34 6.47
N ARG A 338 -36.92 -31.87 5.34
CA ARG A 338 -36.35 -32.14 4.01
C ARG A 338 -35.18 -31.22 3.76
N GLN A 339 -34.04 -31.82 3.39
CA GLN A 339 -32.83 -31.07 3.04
C GLN A 339 -33.03 -30.38 1.68
N LEU A 340 -32.96 -29.07 1.68
CA LEU A 340 -33.11 -28.22 0.50
C LEU A 340 -31.78 -27.95 -0.18
N LEU A 341 -30.74 -27.73 0.62
CA LEU A 341 -29.40 -27.39 0.15
C LEU A 341 -28.34 -28.02 1.07
N ARG A 342 -27.23 -28.45 0.46
CA ARG A 342 -26.02 -28.84 1.15
C ARG A 342 -24.80 -28.35 0.38
N SER A 343 -23.99 -27.53 1.02
CA SER A 343 -22.71 -27.04 0.55
C SER A 343 -21.60 -27.72 1.34
N ASN A 344 -20.88 -28.64 0.70
CA ASN A 344 -19.69 -29.25 1.28
C ASN A 344 -18.48 -28.35 0.98
N ILE A 345 -18.19 -27.42 1.88
CA ILE A 345 -17.13 -26.43 1.69
C ILE A 345 -15.74 -27.07 1.84
N GLY A 346 -15.59 -28.04 2.75
CA GLY A 346 -14.36 -28.80 2.92
C GLY A 346 -13.48 -28.23 4.03
N LEU A 347 -12.17 -28.49 3.97
CA LEU A 347 -11.20 -28.02 4.96
C LEU A 347 -10.85 -26.55 4.68
N LEU A 348 -11.09 -25.70 5.67
CA LEU A 348 -10.75 -24.28 5.66
C LEU A 348 -9.69 -23.99 6.74
N GLN A 349 -8.86 -23.00 6.49
CA GLN A 349 -7.88 -22.53 7.48
C GLN A 349 -8.53 -21.60 8.51
N LYS A 350 -7.87 -21.33 9.62
CA LYS A 350 -8.27 -20.25 10.54
C LYS A 350 -8.46 -18.94 9.75
N GLY A 351 -9.62 -18.29 9.88
CA GLY A 351 -9.90 -17.07 9.13
C GLY A 351 -11.38 -16.76 8.92
N SER A 352 -11.62 -15.69 8.15
CA SER A 352 -12.95 -15.14 7.85
C SER A 352 -13.47 -15.63 6.50
N TYR A 353 -14.73 -16.09 6.47
CA TYR A 353 -15.39 -16.64 5.28
C TYR A 353 -16.80 -16.10 5.11
N GLN A 354 -17.25 -16.05 3.87
CA GLN A 354 -18.60 -15.63 3.48
C GLN A 354 -19.18 -16.58 2.44
N ASP A 355 -20.38 -17.09 2.73
CA ASP A 355 -21.15 -17.95 1.86
C ASP A 355 -22.49 -17.33 1.50
N ARG A 356 -22.85 -17.42 0.23
CA ARG A 356 -24.17 -17.01 -0.28
C ARG A 356 -25.00 -18.23 -0.64
N LEU A 357 -26.10 -18.41 0.05
CA LEU A 357 -27.02 -19.52 -0.15
C LEU A 357 -28.24 -19.04 -0.92
N SER A 358 -28.52 -19.67 -2.06
CA SER A 358 -29.72 -19.41 -2.86
C SER A 358 -30.96 -19.72 -2.03
N PHE A 359 -31.61 -18.68 -1.51
CA PHE A 359 -32.76 -18.79 -0.60
C PHE A 359 -34.02 -18.13 -1.17
N ASN A 360 -33.84 -17.28 -2.19
CA ASN A 360 -34.92 -16.54 -2.83
C ASN A 360 -35.98 -17.46 -3.48
N ILE A 361 -35.56 -18.61 -4.01
CA ILE A 361 -36.39 -19.61 -4.70
C ILE A 361 -37.41 -20.34 -3.81
N TYR A 362 -37.25 -20.30 -2.48
CA TYR A 362 -38.12 -21.03 -1.56
C TYR A 362 -39.31 -20.17 -1.08
N PRO A 363 -40.50 -20.75 -0.80
CA PRO A 363 -41.66 -19.98 -0.35
C PRO A 363 -41.47 -19.38 1.06
N SER A 364 -42.37 -18.48 1.46
CA SER A 364 -42.45 -17.99 2.84
C SER A 364 -42.72 -19.16 3.81
N GLY A 365 -42.05 -19.17 4.96
CA GLY A 365 -42.14 -20.30 5.90
C GLY A 365 -40.96 -20.40 6.87
N GLU A 366 -40.95 -21.49 7.65
CA GLU A 366 -39.88 -21.79 8.60
C GLU A 366 -38.83 -22.72 7.99
N TYR A 367 -37.56 -22.40 8.22
CA TYR A 367 -36.40 -23.14 7.73
C TYR A 367 -35.39 -23.32 8.85
N LEU A 368 -34.53 -24.34 8.71
CA LEU A 368 -33.43 -24.60 9.62
C LEU A 368 -32.11 -24.56 8.86
N LEU A 369 -31.24 -23.61 9.22
CA LEU A 369 -29.86 -23.56 8.78
C LEU A 369 -29.01 -24.39 9.75
N GLN A 370 -28.19 -25.29 9.23
CA GLN A 370 -27.22 -26.05 10.00
C GLN A 370 -25.82 -25.80 9.46
N ILE A 371 -24.89 -25.53 10.37
CA ILE A 371 -23.47 -25.35 10.09
C ILE A 371 -22.73 -26.44 10.87
N LEU A 372 -21.97 -27.26 10.18
CA LEU A 372 -21.16 -28.33 10.77
C LEU A 372 -19.70 -27.90 10.72
N VAL A 373 -19.08 -27.71 11.88
CA VAL A 373 -17.66 -27.34 12.00
C VAL A 373 -16.95 -28.43 12.80
N ASN A 374 -15.97 -29.12 12.19
CA ASN A 374 -15.24 -30.24 12.80
C ASN A 374 -16.15 -31.31 13.44
N GLY A 375 -17.33 -31.54 12.86
CA GLY A 375 -18.33 -32.52 13.34
C GLY A 375 -19.27 -32.00 14.43
N LYS A 376 -19.08 -30.78 14.95
CA LYS A 376 -20.02 -30.11 15.85
C LYS A 376 -21.08 -29.36 15.05
N MET A 377 -22.36 -29.58 15.39
CA MET A 377 -23.51 -29.00 14.69
C MET A 377 -24.00 -27.73 15.38
N TYR A 378 -24.13 -26.67 14.61
CA TYR A 378 -24.77 -25.40 14.98
C TYR A 378 -26.06 -25.26 14.17
N GLY A 379 -27.17 -24.85 14.80
CA GLY A 379 -28.50 -24.87 14.19
C GLY A 379 -29.29 -23.59 14.45
N GLU A 380 -29.82 -23.00 13.39
CA GLU A 380 -30.53 -21.71 13.44
C GLU A 380 -31.87 -21.77 12.74
N LYS A 381 -32.92 -21.34 13.45
CA LYS A 381 -34.26 -21.21 12.88
C LYS A 381 -34.40 -19.90 12.11
N ILE A 382 -34.73 -20.00 10.83
CA ILE A 382 -34.96 -18.88 9.90
C ILE A 382 -36.45 -18.77 9.61
N LEU A 383 -36.99 -17.55 9.72
CA LEU A 383 -38.37 -17.22 9.32
C LEU A 383 -38.31 -16.38 8.05
N LYS A 384 -38.80 -16.95 6.95
CA LYS A 384 -38.94 -16.22 5.69
C LYS A 384 -40.35 -15.59 5.62
N PRO A 385 -40.46 -14.25 5.56
CA PRO A 385 -41.75 -13.55 5.58
C PRO A 385 -42.59 -13.80 4.34
#